data_AF-A0A2M7X8K1-F1
#
_entry.id   AF-A0A2M7X8K1-F1
#
_cell.length_a   1.000
_cell.length_b   1.000
_cell.length_c   1.000
_cell.angle_alpha   90.00
_cell.angle_beta   90.00
_cell.angle_gamma   90.00
#
_symmetry.space_group_name_H-M   'P 1'
#
loop_
_entity.id
_entity.type
_entity.pdbx_description
1 polymer ?
#
loop_
_entity_poly.entity_id
_entity_poly.type
_entity_poly.pdbx_seq_one_letter_code
_entity_poly.pdbx_strand_id
1 'polypeptide(L)'
;IHPEGWLSSAFYVDLPTAVTRPNCLHEQAGCLQFGQPPQELGLNLPPRRVVRPKAGSLALFPSYFWHGTVPFEDTQARLTIAFDMAPKH
;
A
#
# COMPACT_ATOMS: atom_id res chain seq x y z
N ILE A 1 2.41 8.70 5.39
CA ILE A 1 2.75 9.95 4.64
C ILE A 1 4.21 10.24 4.88
N HIS A 2 4.95 10.69 3.86
CA HIS A 2 6.39 10.93 3.96
C HIS A 2 6.68 12.38 3.56
N PRO A 3 6.60 13.34 4.49
CA PRO A 3 6.56 14.77 4.16
C PRO A 3 7.85 15.32 3.52
N GLU A 4 8.98 14.64 3.70
CA GLU A 4 10.27 15.06 3.14
C GLU A 4 10.60 14.42 1.77
N GLY A 5 9.83 13.42 1.34
CA GLY A 5 9.98 12.77 0.03
C GLY A 5 9.14 13.46 -1.05
N TRP A 6 9.58 13.39 -2.31
CA TRP A 6 8.73 13.70 -3.46
C TRP A 6 7.93 12.47 -3.89
N LEU A 7 8.62 11.32 -3.93
CA LEU A 7 8.04 10.03 -4.26
C LEU A 7 8.37 9.01 -3.17
N SER A 8 7.38 8.23 -2.79
CA SER A 8 7.52 7.05 -1.94
C SER A 8 7.34 5.80 -2.77
N SER A 9 7.84 4.68 -2.26
CA SER A 9 7.76 3.40 -2.97
C SER A 9 7.32 2.23 -2.12
N ALA A 10 6.86 1.18 -2.80
CA ALA A 10 6.71 -0.16 -2.23
C ALA A 10 7.10 -1.20 -3.29
N PHE A 11 8.23 -1.87 -3.06
CA PHE A 11 8.68 -3.00 -3.85
C PHE A 11 8.23 -4.31 -3.21
N TYR A 12 7.39 -5.06 -3.92
CA TYR A 12 6.81 -6.31 -3.42
C TYR A 12 7.71 -7.48 -3.78
N VAL A 13 8.53 -7.93 -2.84
CA VAL A 13 9.47 -9.04 -3.05
C VAL A 13 8.72 -10.37 -3.03
N ASP A 14 7.92 -10.58 -1.98
CA ASP A 14 7.12 -11.79 -1.81
C ASP A 14 5.77 -11.45 -1.17
N LEU A 15 4.72 -12.15 -1.61
CA LEU A 15 3.34 -11.87 -1.25
C LEU A 15 2.63 -13.16 -0.83
N PRO A 16 1.96 -13.16 0.32
CA PRO A 16 1.27 -14.34 0.80
C PRO A 16 0.01 -14.64 -0.01
N THR A 17 -0.51 -15.85 0.14
CA THR A 17 -1.65 -16.34 -0.66
C THR A 17 -2.90 -15.49 -0.45
N ALA A 18 -3.16 -15.00 0.78
CA ALA A 18 -4.27 -14.10 1.08
C ALA A 18 -4.27 -12.79 0.29
N VAL A 19 -3.12 -12.35 -0.24
CA VAL A 19 -2.98 -11.11 -1.00
C VAL A 19 -3.03 -11.37 -2.52
N THR A 20 -2.43 -12.48 -2.95
CA THR A 20 -2.34 -12.85 -4.38
C THR A 20 -3.59 -13.56 -4.89
N ARG A 21 -4.32 -14.26 -4.02
CA ARG A 21 -5.60 -14.89 -4.32
C ARG A 21 -6.71 -14.17 -3.56
N PRO A 22 -7.59 -13.41 -4.23
CA PRO A 22 -8.74 -12.85 -3.57
C PRO A 22 -9.58 -13.99 -2.99
N ASN A 23 -9.73 -14.01 -1.66
CA ASN A 23 -10.77 -14.80 -1.02
C ASN A 23 -12.10 -14.02 -1.14
N CYS A 24 -13.23 -14.72 -1.18
CA CYS A 24 -14.54 -14.09 -1.38
C CYS A 24 -14.97 -13.17 -0.22
N LEU A 25 -14.22 -13.14 0.89
CA LEU A 25 -14.56 -12.42 2.12
C LEU A 25 -13.99 -11.00 2.18
N HIS A 26 -12.84 -10.73 1.54
CA HIS A 26 -12.25 -9.39 1.44
C HIS A 26 -11.44 -9.24 0.15
N GLU A 27 -12.09 -8.81 -0.92
CA GLU A 27 -11.45 -8.72 -2.25
C GLU A 27 -10.17 -7.85 -2.25
N GLN A 28 -10.06 -6.88 -1.35
CA GLN A 28 -8.96 -5.91 -1.32
C GLN A 28 -7.86 -6.22 -0.28
N ALA A 29 -7.91 -7.36 0.39
CA ALA A 29 -6.92 -7.74 1.41
C ALA A 29 -5.47 -7.56 0.92
N GLY A 30 -4.65 -6.85 1.70
CA GLY A 30 -3.25 -6.56 1.39
C GLY A 30 -2.99 -5.61 0.23
N CYS A 31 -4.02 -5.04 -0.39
CA CYS A 31 -3.85 -4.03 -1.43
C CYS A 31 -3.27 -2.73 -0.87
N LEU A 32 -2.53 -2.01 -1.69
CA LEU A 32 -2.12 -0.63 -1.40
C LEU A 32 -3.28 0.30 -1.74
N GLN A 33 -3.72 1.08 -0.76
CA GLN A 33 -4.78 2.07 -0.95
C GLN A 33 -4.24 3.49 -0.86
N PHE A 34 -4.89 4.41 -1.57
CA PHE A 34 -4.54 5.82 -1.62
C PHE A 34 -5.75 6.71 -1.35
N GLY A 35 -5.53 7.81 -0.64
CA GLY A 35 -6.50 8.88 -0.42
C GLY A 35 -7.54 8.60 0.66
N GLN A 36 -7.44 7.46 1.37
CA GLN A 36 -8.27 7.24 2.56
C GLN A 36 -7.65 7.98 3.76
N PRO A 37 -8.41 8.84 4.45
CA PRO A 37 -7.92 9.52 5.65
C PRO A 37 -7.59 8.52 6.77
N PRO A 38 -6.65 8.86 7.67
CA PRO A 38 -6.42 8.10 8.89
C PRO A 38 -7.71 7.94 9.70
N GLN A 39 -7.87 6.79 10.35
CA GLN A 39 -9.10 6.43 11.08
C GLN A 39 -9.37 7.40 12.25
N GLU A 40 -8.31 7.99 12.81
CA GLU A 40 -8.32 8.94 13.93
C GLU A 40 -9.06 10.24 13.58
N LEU A 41 -9.19 10.57 12.29
CA LEU A 41 -9.93 11.75 11.84
C LEU A 41 -11.46 11.52 11.84
N GLY A 42 -11.93 10.28 12.03
CA GLY A 42 -13.36 9.95 12.05
C GLY A 42 -14.08 10.21 10.73
N LEU A 43 -13.34 10.40 9.63
CA LEU A 43 -13.89 10.66 8.31
C LEU A 43 -14.16 9.33 7.60
N ASN A 44 -15.44 8.98 7.42
CA ASN A 44 -15.85 7.78 6.70
C ASN A 44 -15.76 7.98 5.17
N LEU A 45 -14.56 8.23 4.66
CA LEU A 45 -14.30 8.42 3.23
C LEU A 45 -13.60 7.17 2.66
N PRO A 46 -14.06 6.65 1.51
CA PRO A 46 -13.42 5.50 0.87
C PRO A 46 -12.06 5.88 0.25
N PRO A 47 -11.17 4.90 0.01
CA PRO A 47 -9.95 5.14 -0.76
C PRO A 47 -10.30 5.60 -2.18
N ARG A 48 -9.51 6.53 -2.71
CA ARG A 48 -9.65 7.02 -4.09
C ARG A 48 -9.06 6.08 -5.13
N ARG A 49 -8.07 5.28 -4.72
CA ARG A 49 -7.44 4.28 -5.58
C ARG A 49 -6.97 3.11 -4.74
N VAL A 50 -7.15 1.91 -5.27
CA VAL A 50 -6.66 0.66 -4.71
C VAL A 50 -5.81 -0.03 -5.77
N VAL A 51 -4.62 -0.47 -5.38
CA VAL A 51 -3.64 -1.14 -6.25
C VAL A 51 -3.33 -2.50 -5.66
N ARG A 52 -3.63 -3.55 -6.41
CA ARG A 52 -3.24 -4.91 -6.02
C ARG A 52 -1.75 -5.12 -6.28
N PRO A 53 -0.97 -5.50 -5.26
CA PRO A 53 0.44 -5.76 -5.45
C PRO A 53 0.66 -7.04 -6.26
N LYS A 54 1.77 -7.06 -7.00
CA LYS A 54 2.27 -8.26 -7.68
C LYS A 54 3.72 -8.48 -7.27
N ALA A 55 4.13 -9.72 -7.01
CA ALA A 55 5.53 -10.01 -6.70
C ALA A 55 6.42 -9.53 -7.86
N GLY A 56 7.53 -8.88 -7.53
CA GLY A 56 8.44 -8.24 -8.48
C GLY A 56 8.00 -6.85 -8.98
N SER A 57 6.87 -6.32 -8.53
CA SER A 57 6.44 -4.96 -8.93
C SER A 57 6.88 -3.89 -7.92
N LEU A 58 7.13 -2.69 -8.45
CA LEU A 58 7.45 -1.48 -7.69
C LEU A 58 6.30 -0.47 -7.85
N ALA A 59 5.61 -0.14 -6.77
CA ALA A 59 4.72 1.00 -6.74
C ALA A 59 5.53 2.28 -6.46
N LEU A 60 5.32 3.32 -7.26
CA LEU A 60 5.86 4.67 -7.06
C LEU A 60 4.70 5.65 -6.99
N PHE A 61 4.69 6.53 -5.99
CA PHE A 61 3.58 7.46 -5.77
C PHE A 61 4.04 8.73 -5.03
N PRO A 62 3.31 9.85 -5.17
CA PRO A 62 3.64 11.07 -4.44
C PRO A 62 3.59 10.87 -2.93
N SER A 63 4.66 11.25 -2.24
CA SER A 63 4.85 10.97 -0.81
C SER A 63 3.82 11.64 0.12
N TYR A 64 3.18 12.71 -0.38
CA TYR A 64 2.16 13.47 0.34
C TYR A 64 0.75 12.84 0.23
N PHE A 65 0.56 11.75 -0.52
CA PHE A 65 -0.71 11.04 -0.52
C PHE A 65 -0.90 10.25 0.77
N TRP A 66 -2.10 10.31 1.37
CA TRP A 66 -2.50 9.29 2.33
C TRP A 66 -2.48 7.93 1.65
N HIS A 67 -1.84 6.97 2.28
CA HIS A 67 -1.75 5.60 1.76
C HIS A 67 -1.58 4.61 2.90
N GLY A 68 -1.96 3.37 2.64
CA GLY A 68 -1.84 2.28 3.59
C GLY A 68 -1.99 0.93 2.91
N THR A 69 -1.64 -0.12 3.64
CA THR A 69 -1.96 -1.50 3.24
C THR A 69 -3.30 -1.87 3.86
N VAL A 70 -4.25 -2.36 3.06
CA VAL A 70 -5.49 -2.94 3.58
C VAL A 70 -5.13 -4.15 4.45
N PRO A 71 -5.66 -4.25 5.69
CA PRO A 71 -5.39 -5.38 6.57
C PRO A 71 -5.68 -6.72 5.90
N PHE A 72 -4.86 -7.72 6.23
CA PHE A 72 -5.01 -9.10 5.77
C PHE A 72 -4.41 -10.04 6.81
N GLU A 73 -4.85 -11.28 6.80
CA GLU A 73 -4.36 -12.34 7.67
C GLU A 73 -3.86 -13.51 6.83
N ASP A 74 -2.65 -13.97 7.12
CA ASP A 74 -2.04 -15.15 6.53
C ASP A 74 -0.95 -15.67 7.49
N THR A 75 -0.63 -16.96 7.41
CA THR A 75 0.51 -17.55 8.13
C THR A 75 1.83 -17.25 7.42
N GLN A 76 1.78 -16.96 6.11
CA GLN A 76 2.92 -16.57 5.30
C GLN A 76 3.20 -15.07 5.45
N ALA A 77 4.49 -14.70 5.53
CA ALA A 77 4.88 -13.30 5.63
C ALA A 77 4.71 -12.57 4.28
N ARG A 78 4.43 -11.27 4.34
CA ARG A 78 4.64 -10.34 3.23
C ARG A 78 6.02 -9.71 3.34
N LEU A 79 6.81 -9.78 2.27
CA LEU A 79 8.10 -9.11 2.20
C LEU A 79 8.01 -7.90 1.24
N THR A 80 8.23 -6.71 1.78
CA THR A 80 8.20 -5.44 1.03
C THR A 80 9.41 -4.61 1.40
N ILE A 81 10.05 -4.02 0.39
CA ILE A 81 11.11 -3.01 0.57
C ILE A 81 10.52 -1.65 0.18
N ALA A 82 10.66 -0.66 1.04
CA ALA A 82 10.20 0.70 0.78
C ALA A 82 11.38 1.67 0.84
N PHE A 83 11.33 2.70 0.01
CA PHE A 83 12.26 3.82 0.03
C PHE A 83 11.56 5.10 -0.43
N ASP A 84 12.08 6.23 0.02
CA ASP A 84 11.65 7.57 -0.40
C ASP A 84 12.70 8.18 -1.33
N MET A 85 12.26 9.00 -2.30
CA MET A 85 13.09 9.71 -3.26
C MET A 85 12.82 11.21 -3.19
N ALA A 86 13.90 11.98 -3.26
CA ALA A 86 13.88 13.42 -3.50
C ALA A 86 14.91 13.74 -4.61
N PRO A 87 14.65 14.76 -5.45
CA PRO A 87 15.61 15.19 -6.46
C PRO A 87 16.91 15.70 -5.83
N LYS A 88 18.04 15.52 -6.52
CA LYS A 88 19.26 16.25 -6.18
C LYS A 88 19.12 17.68 -6.70
N HIS A 89 19.45 18.64 -5.83
CA HIS A 89 19.43 20.08 -6.11
C HIS A 89 20.19 20.46 -7.38
#